data_AF-X1MK64-F1
#
_entry.id   AF-X1MK64-F1
#
_cell.length_a   1.000
_cell.length_b   1.000
_cell.length_c   1.000
_cell.angle_alpha   90.00
_cell.angle_beta   90.00
_cell.angle_gamma   90.00
#
_symmetry.space_group_name_H-M   'P 1'
#
loop_
_entity.id
_entity.type
_entity.pdbx_description
1 polymer ?
#
loop_
_entity_poly.entity_id
_entity_poly.type
_entity_poly.pdbx_seq_one_letter_code
_entity_poly.pdbx_strand_id
1 'polypeptide(L)'
;ALKLKNIKGPNGEILNTNVLKPDEIYDKCKGDYPDLMVYFDDLFWRSAGTIGYPSIYLSENDIGPDDAVHSMYGIFIFYDPKKSLGYRVDNLSVYNIAPNILNIMGIKVPDDMKGKLFKKLAKIDNLNSN
;
A
#
# COMPACT_ATOMS: atom_id res chain seq x y z
N ALA A 1 4.73 -20.66 -9.13
CA ALA A 1 5.61 -19.48 -8.97
C ALA A 1 6.69 -19.38 -10.05
N LEU A 2 7.63 -20.33 -10.18
CA LEU A 2 8.81 -20.18 -11.06
C LEU A 2 8.48 -19.95 -12.54
N LYS A 3 7.46 -20.64 -13.09
CA LYS A 3 7.02 -20.45 -14.49
C LYS A 3 6.53 -19.02 -14.76
N LEU A 4 5.79 -18.43 -13.82
CA LEU A 4 5.26 -17.06 -13.95
C LEU A 4 6.38 -16.02 -13.92
N LYS A 5 7.39 -16.22 -13.05
CA LYS A 5 8.57 -15.35 -12.99
C LYS A 5 9.43 -15.37 -14.26
N ASN A 6 9.24 -16.37 -15.12
CA ASN A 6 9.97 -16.52 -16.38
C ASN A 6 9.22 -15.95 -17.60
N ILE A 7 8.03 -15.39 -17.41
CA ILE A 7 7.31 -14.69 -18.48
C ILE A 7 8.19 -13.53 -18.97
N LYS A 8 8.31 -13.43 -20.30
CA LYS A 8 9.07 -12.39 -20.99
C LYS A 8 8.14 -11.26 -21.40
N GLY A 9 8.69 -10.11 -21.77
CA GLY A 9 7.90 -9.06 -22.41
C GLY A 9 7.71 -9.29 -23.91
N PRO A 10 7.00 -8.39 -24.60
CA PRO A 10 6.72 -8.47 -26.02
C PRO A 10 7.99 -8.52 -26.91
N ASN A 11 9.12 -8.00 -26.43
CA ASN A 11 10.40 -8.02 -27.16
C ASN A 11 11.37 -9.08 -26.63
N GLY A 12 10.91 -10.00 -25.77
CA GLY A 12 11.72 -11.05 -25.16
C GLY A 12 12.51 -10.61 -23.93
N GLU A 13 12.32 -9.38 -23.46
CA GLU A 13 12.93 -8.85 -22.24
C GLU A 13 12.50 -9.62 -20.99
N ILE A 14 13.34 -9.62 -19.96
CA ILE A 14 13.00 -10.22 -18.67
C ILE A 14 12.09 -9.25 -17.94
N LEU A 15 10.90 -9.70 -17.54
CA LEU A 15 10.01 -8.90 -16.69
C LEU A 15 10.41 -9.08 -15.23
N ASN A 16 10.43 -7.97 -14.47
CA ASN A 16 10.55 -7.99 -13.02
C ASN A 16 9.24 -8.46 -12.35
N THR A 17 8.87 -9.71 -12.60
CA THR A 17 7.59 -10.28 -12.14
C THR A 17 7.67 -10.71 -10.68
N ASN A 18 6.83 -10.12 -9.84
CA ASN A 18 6.65 -10.53 -8.46
C ASN A 18 5.46 -11.48 -8.32
N VAL A 19 5.65 -12.56 -7.56
CA VAL A 19 4.64 -13.60 -7.34
C VAL A 19 4.57 -13.82 -5.85
N LEU A 20 3.44 -13.49 -5.25
CA LEU A 20 3.22 -13.53 -3.81
C LEU A 20 2.03 -14.44 -3.52
N LYS A 21 2.10 -15.20 -2.42
CA LYS A 21 0.92 -15.84 -1.86
C LYS A 21 0.45 -15.06 -0.65
N PRO A 22 -0.86 -14.79 -0.50
CA PRO A 22 -1.35 -14.03 0.64
C PRO A 22 -0.97 -14.61 2.00
N ASP A 23 -0.99 -15.93 2.15
CA ASP A 23 -0.62 -16.63 3.39
C ASP A 23 0.87 -16.55 3.73
N GLU A 24 1.72 -16.18 2.76
CA GLU A 24 3.15 -15.94 2.96
C GLU A 24 3.46 -14.47 3.36
N ILE A 25 2.57 -13.52 3.06
CA ILE A 25 2.84 -12.08 3.25
C ILE A 25 1.91 -11.38 4.25
N TYR A 26 0.74 -11.95 4.56
CA TYR A 26 -0.20 -11.42 5.54
C TYR A 26 -0.22 -12.29 6.79
N ASP A 27 -0.15 -11.67 7.98
CA ASP A 27 -0.27 -12.40 9.26
C ASP A 27 -1.54 -13.25 9.36
N LYS A 28 -2.64 -12.78 8.75
CA LYS A 28 -3.91 -13.50 8.71
C LYS A 28 -4.68 -13.14 7.45
N CYS A 29 -4.94 -14.13 6.61
CA CYS A 29 -5.86 -14.02 5.49
C CYS A 29 -7.32 -14.12 5.99
N LYS A 30 -8.19 -13.21 5.55
CA LYS A 30 -9.61 -13.16 5.93
C LYS A 30 -10.45 -12.88 4.69
N GLY A 31 -11.68 -13.41 4.67
CA GLY A 31 -12.61 -13.22 3.55
C GLY A 31 -12.21 -14.00 2.30
N ASP A 32 -12.63 -13.51 1.13
CA ASP A 32 -12.33 -14.10 -0.17
C ASP A 32 -11.05 -13.48 -0.74
N TYR A 33 -9.90 -14.01 -0.33
CA TYR A 33 -8.59 -13.59 -0.83
C TYR A 33 -8.14 -14.51 -1.97
N PRO A 34 -7.30 -14.03 -2.92
CA PRO A 34 -6.84 -14.84 -4.03
C PRO A 34 -5.85 -15.92 -3.57
N ASP A 35 -5.78 -17.06 -4.26
CA ASP A 35 -4.72 -18.04 -4.00
C ASP A 35 -3.32 -17.52 -4.34
N LEU A 36 -3.25 -16.55 -5.26
CA LEU A 36 -2.00 -16.00 -5.77
C LEU A 36 -2.17 -14.55 -6.22
N MET A 37 -1.18 -13.73 -5.89
CA MET A 37 -1.04 -12.36 -6.37
C MET A 37 0.16 -12.29 -7.31
N VAL A 38 -0.03 -11.72 -8.50
CA VAL A 38 1.02 -11.60 -9.52
C VAL A 38 1.09 -10.17 -10.00
N TYR A 39 2.27 -9.57 -9.89
CA TYR A 39 2.58 -8.24 -10.38
C TYR A 39 3.62 -8.36 -11.48
N PHE A 40 3.23 -8.06 -12.72
CA PHE A 40 4.11 -8.20 -13.87
C PHE A 40 4.94 -6.94 -14.03
N ASP A 41 6.26 -7.14 -14.09
CA ASP A 41 7.26 -6.09 -14.32
C ASP A 41 7.09 -4.85 -13.43
N ASP A 42 7.06 -5.07 -12.11
CA ASP A 42 6.89 -3.99 -11.13
C ASP A 42 5.69 -3.06 -11.41
N LEU A 43 4.52 -3.67 -11.68
CA LEU A 43 3.25 -3.00 -12.01
C LEU A 43 3.21 -2.33 -13.38
N PHE A 44 4.23 -2.49 -14.22
CA PHE A 44 4.20 -1.96 -15.59
C PHE A 44 3.21 -2.72 -16.49
N TRP A 45 2.93 -3.99 -16.18
CA TRP A 45 1.93 -4.79 -16.88
C TRP A 45 0.83 -5.28 -15.93
N ARG A 46 -0.39 -5.38 -16.46
CA ARG A 46 -1.55 -5.96 -15.77
C ARG A 46 -2.19 -7.08 -16.59
N SER A 47 -2.92 -7.97 -15.93
CA SER A 47 -3.76 -8.95 -16.63
C SER A 47 -4.96 -8.26 -17.27
N ALA A 48 -5.28 -8.62 -18.52
CA ALA A 48 -6.55 -8.26 -19.15
C ALA A 48 -7.67 -9.18 -18.66
N GLY A 49 -8.88 -8.63 -18.48
CA GLY A 49 -10.09 -9.38 -18.10
C GLY A 49 -10.78 -10.06 -19.29
N THR A 50 -10.22 -9.92 -20.49
CA THR A 50 -10.80 -10.31 -21.78
C THR A 50 -9.84 -11.22 -22.56
N ILE A 51 -10.39 -11.97 -23.52
CA ILE A 51 -9.63 -12.92 -24.37
C ILE A 51 -10.00 -12.73 -25.84
N GLY A 52 -9.21 -13.34 -26.75
CA GLY A 52 -9.47 -13.33 -28.19
C GLY A 52 -8.65 -12.31 -28.99
N TYR A 53 -7.59 -11.77 -28.40
CA TYR A 53 -6.70 -10.83 -29.07
C TYR A 53 -5.66 -11.56 -29.95
N PRO A 54 -5.13 -10.89 -31.00
CA PRO A 54 -4.07 -11.46 -31.85
C PRO A 54 -2.75 -11.72 -31.12
N SER A 55 -2.56 -11.11 -29.94
CA SER A 55 -1.34 -11.16 -29.13
C SER A 55 -1.70 -11.42 -27.67
N ILE A 56 -0.77 -12.04 -26.93
CA ILE A 56 -0.85 -12.17 -25.46
C ILE A 56 -0.48 -10.88 -24.72
N TYR A 57 0.07 -9.88 -25.43
CA TYR A 57 0.34 -8.53 -24.93
C TYR A 57 -0.58 -7.53 -25.62
N LEU A 58 -1.14 -6.63 -24.83
CA LEU A 58 -1.94 -5.50 -25.29
C LEU A 58 -1.20 -4.21 -24.97
N SER A 59 -1.00 -3.36 -25.98
CA SER A 59 -0.38 -2.04 -25.80
C SER A 59 -1.32 -1.03 -25.15
N GLU A 60 -2.63 -1.29 -25.22
CA GLU A 60 -3.67 -0.45 -24.64
C GLU A 60 -4.49 -1.27 -23.63
N ASN A 61 -5.07 -0.56 -22.67
CA ASN A 61 -5.93 -1.16 -21.66
C ASN A 61 -7.26 -1.59 -22.27
N ASP A 62 -7.79 -2.69 -21.74
CA ASP A 62 -9.08 -3.28 -22.07
C ASP A 62 -10.29 -2.47 -21.54
N ILE A 63 -10.05 -1.44 -20.72
CA ILE A 63 -11.09 -0.65 -20.01
C ILE A 63 -10.85 0.88 -20.04
N GLY A 64 -9.88 1.39 -20.81
CA GLY A 64 -9.57 2.83 -20.90
C GLY A 64 -8.45 3.32 -19.95
N PRO A 65 -7.92 4.55 -20.16
CA PRO A 65 -6.70 5.07 -19.54
C PRO A 65 -6.77 5.05 -18.02
N ASP A 66 -5.87 4.30 -17.42
CA ASP A 66 -5.73 4.14 -15.98
C ASP A 66 -4.36 4.73 -15.60
N ASP A 67 -4.35 6.03 -15.30
CA ASP A 67 -3.12 6.81 -15.08
C ASP A 67 -2.62 6.78 -13.61
N ALA A 68 -3.25 6.00 -12.75
CA ALA A 68 -2.87 5.88 -11.34
C ALA A 68 -1.99 4.65 -11.10
N VAL A 69 -0.71 4.72 -11.46
CA VAL A 69 0.28 3.74 -10.98
C VAL A 69 0.40 3.86 -9.46
N HIS A 70 -0.01 2.80 -8.76
CA HIS A 70 0.06 2.68 -7.31
C HIS A 70 1.53 2.60 -6.87
N SER A 71 2.06 3.66 -6.27
CA SER A 71 3.30 3.56 -5.50
C SER A 71 3.04 2.84 -4.18
N MET A 72 3.97 1.97 -3.77
CA MET A 72 3.99 1.37 -2.43
C MET A 72 4.26 2.40 -1.32
N TYR A 73 4.66 3.62 -1.70
CA TYR A 73 4.90 4.73 -0.80
C TYR A 73 3.75 5.74 -0.86
N GLY A 74 3.25 6.11 0.32
CA GLY A 74 2.31 7.20 0.51
C GLY A 74 2.95 8.42 1.17
N ILE A 75 2.19 9.51 1.23
CA ILE A 75 2.55 10.74 1.95
C ILE A 75 1.61 10.89 3.14
N PHE A 76 2.16 11.23 4.30
CA PHE A 76 1.39 11.60 5.49
C PHE A 76 1.86 12.98 5.97
N ILE A 77 0.90 13.88 6.19
CA ILE A 77 1.13 15.22 6.72
C ILE A 77 0.22 15.40 7.92
N PHE A 78 0.81 15.77 9.06
CA PHE A 78 0.07 16.19 10.24
C PHE A 78 0.39 17.66 10.53
N TYR A 79 -0.67 18.46 10.69
CA TYR A 79 -0.58 19.89 10.94
C TYR A 79 -1.42 20.25 12.16
N ASP A 80 -0.81 20.95 13.12
CA ASP A 80 -1.47 21.53 14.28
C ASP A 80 -1.36 23.05 14.19
N PRO A 81 -2.47 23.80 14.04
CA PRO A 81 -2.42 25.26 13.95
C PRO A 81 -1.93 25.94 15.23
N LYS A 82 -1.95 25.25 16.37
CA LYS A 82 -1.50 25.75 17.67
C LYS A 82 -0.06 25.38 17.99
N LYS A 83 0.54 24.42 17.27
CA LYS A 83 1.89 23.90 17.56
C LYS A 83 2.72 23.78 16.29
N SER A 84 3.86 24.47 16.25
CA SER A 84 4.88 24.23 15.23
C SER A 84 5.67 22.97 15.59
N LEU A 85 5.35 21.84 14.95
CA LEU A 85 6.06 20.57 15.16
C LEU A 85 7.39 20.54 14.42
N GLY A 86 7.41 20.97 13.15
CA GLY A 86 8.63 21.28 12.40
C GLY A 86 9.59 20.11 12.14
N TYR A 87 9.10 18.87 12.01
CA TYR A 87 9.96 17.72 11.71
C TYR A 87 9.39 16.82 10.62
N ARG A 88 10.29 16.18 9.88
CA ARG A 88 10.00 15.16 8.87
C ARG A 88 10.28 13.79 9.46
N VAL A 89 9.44 12.82 9.11
CA VAL A 89 9.67 11.40 9.41
C VAL A 89 9.69 10.66 8.09
N ASP A 90 10.80 9.99 7.81
CA ASP A 90 10.96 9.14 6.62
C ASP A 90 10.64 7.68 6.97
N ASN A 91 10.28 6.90 5.95
CA ASN A 91 10.00 5.46 6.05
C ASN A 91 8.94 5.11 7.11
N LEU A 92 7.91 5.95 7.18
CA LEU A 92 6.81 5.73 8.11
C LEU A 92 5.94 4.55 7.67
N SER A 93 5.71 3.61 8.58
CA SER A 93 4.78 2.51 8.32
C SER A 93 3.35 3.04 8.36
N VAL A 94 2.52 2.64 7.38
CA VAL A 94 1.09 2.94 7.36
C VAL A 94 0.39 2.50 8.66
N TYR A 95 0.87 1.43 9.31
CA TYR A 95 0.35 0.98 10.60
C TYR A 95 0.57 1.99 11.72
N ASN A 96 1.46 2.97 11.57
CA ASN A 96 1.65 4.00 12.60
C ASN A 96 0.60 5.11 12.51
N ILE A 97 -0.13 5.25 11.41
CA ILE A 97 -1.01 6.41 11.19
C ILE A 97 -2.20 6.42 12.15
N ALA A 98 -3.05 5.38 12.11
CA ALA A 98 -4.23 5.27 12.96
C ALA A 98 -3.95 5.38 14.47
N PRO A 99 -2.98 4.65 15.07
CA PRO A 99 -2.72 4.76 16.50
C PRO A 99 -2.21 6.15 16.91
N ASN A 100 -1.46 6.84 16.04
CA ASN A 100 -1.03 8.21 16.34
C ASN A 100 -2.18 9.22 16.24
N ILE A 101 -3.10 9.07 15.28
CA ILE A 101 -4.31 9.89 15.23
C ILE A 101 -5.12 9.74 16.52
N LEU A 102 -5.38 8.50 16.96
CA LEU A 102 -6.10 8.23 18.21
C LEU A 102 -5.41 8.85 19.43
N ASN A 103 -4.08 8.70 19.53
CA ASN A 103 -3.30 9.27 20.62
C ASN A 103 -3.37 10.80 20.66
N ILE A 104 -3.32 11.47 19.50
CA ILE A 104 -3.47 12.93 19.38
C ILE A 104 -4.86 13.36 19.85
N MET A 105 -5.90 12.62 19.46
CA MET A 105 -7.28 12.86 19.87
C MET A 105 -7.57 12.53 21.34
N GLY A 106 -6.59 12.01 22.08
CA GLY A 106 -6.77 11.59 23.48
C GLY A 106 -7.61 10.31 23.65
N ILE A 107 -7.86 9.57 22.57
CA ILE A 107 -8.61 8.31 22.57
C ILE A 107 -7.65 7.17 22.90
N LYS A 108 -8.08 6.22 23.75
CA LYS A 108 -7.28 5.03 24.06
C LYS A 108 -7.05 4.24 22.76
N VAL A 109 -5.78 4.01 22.43
CA VAL A 109 -5.39 3.12 21.33
C VAL A 109 -5.71 1.67 21.71
N PRO A 110 -6.42 0.90 20.87
CA PRO A 110 -6.66 -0.52 21.12
C PRO A 110 -5.34 -1.29 21.29
N ASP A 111 -5.31 -2.20 22.26
CA ASP A 111 -4.08 -2.92 22.64
C ASP A 111 -3.61 -3.90 21.54
N ASP A 112 -4.50 -4.28 20.60
CA ASP A 112 -4.25 -5.13 19.45
C ASP A 112 -3.91 -4.36 18.16
N MET A 113 -3.92 -3.02 18.19
CA MET A 113 -3.60 -2.20 17.02
C MET A 113 -2.09 -2.20 16.76
N LYS A 114 -1.69 -2.61 15.55
CA LYS A 114 -0.29 -2.54 15.11
C LYS A 114 0.18 -1.10 15.01
N GLY A 115 1.48 -0.90 15.21
CA GLY A 115 2.15 0.38 14.99
C GLY A 115 2.85 0.90 16.23
N LYS A 116 3.57 2.02 16.08
CA LYS A 116 4.30 2.69 17.15
C LYS A 116 3.80 4.11 17.30
N LEU A 117 3.66 4.56 18.54
CA LEU A 117 3.37 5.96 18.85
C LEU A 117 4.62 6.81 18.71
N PHE A 118 4.45 8.03 18.19
CA PHE A 118 5.52 9.00 18.12
C PHE A 118 5.58 9.79 19.42
N LYS A 119 6.73 9.75 20.08
CA LYS A 119 6.95 10.44 21.36
C LYS A 119 6.61 11.94 21.31
N LYS A 120 6.77 12.59 20.16
CA LYS A 120 6.50 14.02 19.94
C LYS A 120 5.03 14.34 19.62
N LEU A 121 4.22 13.34 19.23
CA LEU A 121 2.77 13.49 19.07
C LEU A 121 2.08 13.04 20.35
N ALA A 122 2.49 13.60 21.49
CA ALA A 122 1.82 13.37 22.77
C ALA A 122 0.42 13.98 22.75
N LYS A 123 -0.45 13.47 23.64
CA LYS A 123 -1.85 13.92 23.78
C LYS A 123 -1.97 15.44 23.64
N ILE A 124 -2.98 15.88 22.91
CA ILE A 124 -3.46 17.25 23.06
C ILE A 124 -4.01 17.33 24.50
N ASP A 125 -3.24 17.91 25.41
CA ASP A 125 -3.71 18.21 26.75
C ASP A 125 -4.95 19.12 26.63
N ASN A 126 -6.09 18.59 27.06
CA ASN A 126 -7.35 19.26 27.36
C ASN A 126 -7.97 20.13 26.24
N LEU A 127 -8.91 19.53 25.49
CA LEU A 127 -9.99 20.25 24.82
C LEU A 127 -11.19 20.59 25.74
N ASN A 128 -11.04 20.43 27.06
CA ASN A 128 -12.05 20.82 28.04
C ASN A 128 -11.54 21.95 28.94
N SER A 129 -11.51 23.16 28.40
CA SER A 129 -11.61 24.40 29.17
C SER A 129 -12.10 25.52 28.26
N ASN A 130 -13.41 25.55 28.04
CA ASN A 130 -14.30 26.71 28.17
C ASN A 130 -15.73 26.30 27.77
#